data_AF-A0A1I0GIS7-F1
#
_entry.id   AF-A0A1I0GIS7-F1
#
_cell.length_a   1.000
_cell.length_b   1.000
_cell.length_c   1.000
_cell.angle_alpha   90.00
_cell.angle_beta   90.00
_cell.angle_gamma   90.00
#
_symmetry.space_group_name_H-M   'P 1'
#
loop_
_entity.id
_entity.type
_entity.pdbx_description
1 polymer ?
#
loop_
_entity_poly.entity_id
_entity_poly.type
_entity_poly.pdbx_seq_one_letter_code
_entity_poly.pdbx_strand_id
1 'polypeptide(L)'
;MAFSPSLLRSKWLPRVGWGACAAAFAVALVRAVSASHPVPPRHLSEAERATVGRLCAAEEPRWRLSTMHRFPGDHWSQDDDFHASERGWALELSRREGVSPTEVFRAIDAELHTQPVVPPRKAGASPSKPRPFYD
;
A
#
# COMPACT_ATOMS: atom_id res chain seq x y z
N MET A 1 45.75 29.69 -10.86
CA MET A 1 46.25 28.51 -10.10
C MET A 1 46.19 27.30 -11.03
N ALA A 2 47.32 26.92 -11.60
CA ALA A 2 47.41 25.82 -12.55
C ALA A 2 47.54 24.48 -11.80
N PHE A 3 46.61 23.56 -12.03
CA PHE A 3 46.71 22.20 -11.51
C PHE A 3 47.93 21.50 -12.14
N SER A 4 48.81 20.93 -11.30
CA SER A 4 49.99 20.19 -11.77
C SER A 4 49.58 18.96 -12.59
N PRO A 5 50.09 18.78 -13.83
CA PRO A 5 49.74 17.66 -14.71
C PRO A 5 50.31 16.29 -14.28
N SER A 6 51.03 16.22 -13.14
CA SER A 6 51.70 15.01 -12.67
C SER A 6 50.75 13.95 -12.08
N LEU A 7 49.56 14.35 -11.61
CA LEU A 7 48.60 13.42 -11.01
C LEU A 7 47.93 12.50 -12.06
N LEU A 8 47.82 12.94 -13.32
CA LEU A 8 47.17 12.19 -14.40
C LEU A 8 47.98 10.99 -14.93
N ARG A 9 49.26 10.85 -14.56
CA ARG A 9 50.15 9.75 -15.00
C ARG A 9 50.39 8.67 -13.94
N SER A 10 49.70 8.73 -12.80
CA SER A 10 49.85 7.74 -11.74
C SER A 10 49.18 6.41 -12.12
N LYS A 11 49.98 5.36 -12.33
CA LYS A 11 49.51 3.97 -12.52
C LYS A 11 48.72 3.41 -11.33
N TRP A 12 48.70 4.13 -10.20
CA TRP A 12 48.00 3.75 -8.97
C TRP A 12 46.53 4.18 -8.98
N LEU A 13 46.19 5.30 -9.61
CA LEU A 13 44.79 5.76 -9.74
C LEU A 13 43.84 4.70 -10.34
N PRO A 14 44.17 4.05 -11.48
CA PRO A 14 43.31 3.01 -12.01
C PRO A 14 43.21 1.79 -11.09
N ARG A 15 44.29 1.43 -10.37
CA ARG A 15 44.27 0.30 -9.41
C ARG A 15 43.39 0.59 -8.20
N VAL A 16 43.48 1.81 -7.66
CA VAL A 16 42.62 2.26 -6.56
C VAL A 16 41.16 2.32 -7.02
N GLY A 17 40.89 2.82 -8.22
CA GLY A 17 39.55 2.83 -8.80
C GLY A 17 38.95 1.43 -8.96
N TRP A 18 39.70 0.50 -9.54
CA TRP A 18 39.27 -0.91 -9.67
C TRP A 18 39.09 -1.59 -8.32
N GLY A 19 39.97 -1.32 -7.35
CA GLY A 19 39.83 -1.83 -5.99
C GLY A 19 38.57 -1.32 -5.29
N ALA A 20 38.25 -0.03 -5.44
CA ALA A 20 37.01 0.55 -4.92
C ALA A 20 35.76 -0.07 -5.56
N CYS A 21 35.77 -0.27 -6.88
CA CYS A 21 34.67 -0.96 -7.58
C CYS A 21 34.49 -2.41 -7.10
N ALA A 22 35.58 -3.16 -6.95
CA ALA A 22 35.54 -4.54 -6.48
C ALA A 22 35.00 -4.63 -5.04
N ALA A 23 35.41 -3.72 -4.17
CA ALA A 23 34.90 -3.64 -2.81
C ALA A 23 33.40 -3.31 -2.77
N ALA A 24 32.94 -2.33 -3.56
CA ALA A 24 31.52 -1.99 -3.66
C ALA A 24 30.69 -3.18 -4.19
N PHE A 25 31.21 -3.89 -5.20
CA PHE A 25 30.56 -5.08 -5.73
C PHE A 25 30.45 -6.20 -4.68
N ALA A 26 31.52 -6.46 -3.93
CA ALA A 26 31.52 -7.47 -2.87
C ALA A 26 30.48 -7.14 -1.78
N VAL A 27 30.37 -5.87 -1.37
CA VAL A 27 29.36 -5.42 -0.41
C VAL A 27 27.95 -5.61 -0.97
N ALA A 28 27.71 -5.24 -2.22
CA ALA A 28 26.42 -5.43 -2.87
C ALA A 28 26.04 -6.92 -2.95
N LEU A 29 27.00 -7.78 -3.27
CA LEU A 29 26.81 -9.23 -3.32
C LEU A 29 26.44 -9.78 -1.94
N VAL A 30 27.21 -9.45 -0.90
CA VAL A 30 26.93 -9.88 0.49
C VAL A 30 25.54 -9.42 0.93
N ARG A 31 25.14 -8.19 0.59
CA ARG A 31 23.79 -7.68 0.89
C ARG A 31 22.70 -8.43 0.15
N ALA A 32 22.95 -8.81 -1.11
CA ALA A 32 22.01 -9.58 -1.92
C ALA A 32 21.85 -11.02 -1.38
N VAL A 33 22.94 -11.73 -1.07
CA VAL A 33 22.84 -13.11 -0.54
C VAL A 33 22.35 -13.19 0.90
N SER A 34 22.57 -12.13 1.69
CA SER A 34 22.08 -12.05 3.07
C SER A 34 20.67 -11.45 3.18
N ALA A 35 20.07 -11.04 2.05
CA ALA A 35 18.73 -10.48 2.07
C ALA A 35 17.72 -11.59 2.37
N SER A 36 16.94 -11.42 3.43
CA SER A 36 15.80 -12.29 3.71
C SER A 36 14.79 -12.19 2.57
N HIS A 37 14.40 -13.33 2.02
CA HIS A 37 13.27 -13.37 1.10
C HIS A 37 11.99 -12.98 1.85
N PRO A 38 11.11 -12.13 1.27
CA PRO A 38 9.82 -11.86 1.87
C PRO A 38 9.06 -13.19 2.01
N VAL A 39 8.61 -13.48 3.24
CA VAL A 39 7.74 -14.64 3.48
C VAL A 39 6.51 -14.47 2.60
N PRO A 40 6.16 -15.47 1.76
CA PRO A 40 4.95 -15.40 0.95
C PRO A 40 3.75 -15.12 1.87
N PRO A 41 2.89 -14.15 1.53
CA PRO A 41 1.72 -13.86 2.34
C PRO A 41 0.85 -15.09 2.46
N ARG A 42 0.34 -15.33 3.67
CA ARG A 42 -0.55 -16.45 3.94
C ARG A 42 -1.89 -16.26 3.22
N HIS A 43 -2.50 -17.36 2.80
CA HIS A 43 -3.88 -17.37 2.29
C HIS A 43 -4.88 -17.55 3.43
N LEU A 44 -6.03 -16.88 3.32
CA LEU A 44 -7.15 -17.07 4.24
C LEU A 44 -7.87 -18.38 3.90
N SER A 45 -8.18 -19.17 4.92
CA SER A 45 -9.16 -20.26 4.82
C SER A 45 -10.57 -19.68 4.56
N GLU A 46 -11.52 -20.52 4.16
CA GLU A 46 -12.89 -20.09 3.90
C GLU A 46 -13.58 -19.52 5.15
N ALA A 47 -13.37 -20.15 6.31
CA ALA A 47 -13.89 -19.67 7.59
C ALA A 47 -13.28 -18.31 8.01
N GLU A 48 -11.97 -18.14 7.81
CA GLU A 48 -11.31 -16.85 8.06
C GLU A 48 -11.81 -15.78 7.08
N ARG A 49 -11.97 -16.11 5.80
CA ARG A 49 -12.49 -15.19 4.79
C ARG A 49 -13.87 -14.65 5.18
N ALA A 50 -14.79 -15.53 5.56
CA ALA A 50 -16.11 -15.13 6.03
C ALA A 50 -16.03 -14.27 7.31
N THR A 51 -15.08 -14.57 8.21
CA THR A 51 -14.87 -13.78 9.42
C THR A 51 -14.35 -12.38 9.11
N VAL A 52 -13.36 -12.26 8.22
CA VAL A 52 -12.83 -10.96 7.77
C VAL A 52 -13.91 -10.12 7.12
N GLY A 53 -14.73 -10.71 6.25
CA GLY A 53 -15.87 -10.05 5.63
C GLY A 53 -16.84 -9.46 6.66
N ARG A 54 -17.30 -10.28 7.61
CA ARG A 54 -18.19 -9.83 8.71
C ARG A 54 -17.56 -8.75 9.59
N LEU A 55 -16.27 -8.86 9.89
CA LEU A 55 -15.56 -7.84 10.69
C LEU A 55 -15.52 -6.49 9.96
N CYS A 56 -15.29 -6.49 8.64
CA CYS A 56 -15.34 -5.27 7.84
C CYS A 56 -16.76 -4.67 7.83
N ALA A 57 -17.78 -5.52 7.64
CA ALA A 57 -19.18 -5.09 7.62
C ALA A 57 -19.60 -4.48 8.98
N ALA A 58 -19.08 -5.00 10.09
CA ALA A 58 -19.34 -4.46 11.43
C ALA A 58 -18.75 -3.05 11.65
N GLU A 59 -17.67 -2.70 10.94
CA GLU A 59 -17.03 -1.37 11.04
C GLU A 59 -17.71 -0.31 10.15
N GLU A 60 -18.39 -0.72 9.08
CA GLU A 60 -19.01 0.20 8.11
C GLU A 60 -19.94 1.25 8.74
N PRO A 61 -20.87 0.92 9.66
CA PRO A 61 -21.74 1.92 10.29
C PRO A 61 -20.96 3.04 11.00
N ARG A 62 -19.85 2.68 11.65
CA ARG A 62 -18.98 3.65 12.34
C ARG A 62 -18.28 4.57 11.34
N TRP A 63 -17.77 4.01 10.23
CA TRP A 63 -17.15 4.81 9.17
C TRP A 63 -18.15 5.76 8.53
N ARG A 64 -19.36 5.28 8.18
CA ARG A 64 -20.41 6.12 7.59
C ARG A 64 -20.83 7.25 8.52
N LEU A 65 -21.03 6.97 9.81
CA LEU A 65 -21.36 8.02 10.78
C LEU A 65 -20.23 9.06 10.87
N SER A 66 -18.98 8.61 10.92
CA SER A 66 -17.82 9.51 10.97
C SER A 66 -17.70 10.37 9.72
N THR A 67 -17.93 9.82 8.53
CA THR A 67 -17.84 10.57 7.27
C THR A 67 -18.98 11.58 7.14
N MET A 68 -20.21 11.22 7.57
CA MET A 68 -21.34 12.14 7.65
C MET A 68 -21.06 13.35 8.55
N HIS A 69 -20.37 13.15 9.68
CA HIS A 69 -19.96 14.25 10.56
C HIS A 69 -18.85 15.11 9.96
N ARG A 70 -17.90 14.51 9.24
CA ARG A 70 -16.76 15.24 8.62
C ARG A 70 -17.18 16.05 7.39
N PHE A 71 -18.13 15.54 6.62
CA PHE A 71 -18.56 16.10 5.35
C PHE A 71 -20.09 16.22 5.29
N PRO A 72 -20.72 17.05 6.15
CA PRO A 72 -22.17 17.15 6.21
C PRO A 72 -22.75 17.64 4.88
N GLY A 73 -23.66 16.86 4.29
CA GLY A 73 -24.30 17.18 3.00
C GLY A 73 -23.43 16.95 1.75
N ASP A 74 -22.11 16.82 1.87
CA ASP A 74 -21.23 16.48 0.73
C ASP A 74 -21.10 14.95 0.58
N HIS A 75 -22.09 14.35 -0.06
CA HIS A 75 -22.13 12.90 -0.30
C HIS A 75 -20.92 12.37 -1.07
N TRP A 76 -20.28 13.19 -1.91
CA TRP A 76 -19.10 12.76 -2.64
C TRP A 76 -17.90 12.57 -1.72
N SER A 77 -17.63 13.57 -0.87
CA SER A 77 -16.56 13.46 0.12
C SER A 77 -16.87 12.40 1.18
N GLN A 78 -18.14 12.19 1.53
CA GLN A 78 -18.54 11.10 2.42
C GLN A 78 -18.17 9.71 1.84
N ASP A 79 -18.47 9.47 0.56
CA ASP A 79 -18.15 8.19 -0.11
C ASP A 79 -16.65 7.98 -0.26
N ASP A 80 -15.90 9.02 -0.68
CA ASP A 80 -14.44 8.94 -0.86
C ASP A 80 -13.73 8.61 0.47
N ASP A 81 -14.12 9.31 1.54
CA ASP A 81 -13.57 9.12 2.87
C ASP A 81 -13.98 7.78 3.51
N PHE A 82 -15.18 7.28 3.21
CA PHE A 82 -15.61 5.93 3.57
C PHE A 82 -14.69 4.88 2.92
N HIS A 83 -14.47 4.96 1.61
CA HIS A 83 -13.59 4.02 0.90
C HIS A 83 -12.12 4.16 1.33
N ALA A 84 -11.68 5.37 1.68
CA ALA A 84 -10.35 5.56 2.27
C ALA A 84 -10.21 4.83 3.62
N SER A 85 -11.25 4.87 4.45
CA SER A 85 -11.32 4.19 5.75
C SER A 85 -11.33 2.67 5.58
N GLU A 86 -12.15 2.14 4.68
CA GLU A 86 -12.21 0.71 4.32
C GLU A 86 -10.84 0.20 3.83
N ARG A 87 -10.21 0.93 2.90
CA ARG A 87 -8.86 0.61 2.41
C ARG A 87 -7.83 0.63 3.54
N GLY A 88 -7.87 1.66 4.39
CA GLY A 88 -6.96 1.78 5.52
C GLY A 88 -7.06 0.59 6.48
N TRP A 89 -8.30 0.18 6.80
CA TRP A 89 -8.57 -0.98 7.63
C TRP A 89 -8.08 -2.28 6.99
N ALA A 90 -8.35 -2.50 5.70
CA ALA A 90 -7.94 -3.70 5.00
C ALA A 90 -6.41 -3.85 4.94
N LEU A 91 -5.69 -2.74 4.71
CA LEU A 91 -4.23 -2.73 4.70
C LEU A 91 -3.63 -2.97 6.08
N GLU A 92 -4.25 -2.43 7.13
CA GLU A 92 -3.81 -2.67 8.51
C GLU A 92 -4.04 -4.13 8.93
N LEU A 93 -5.21 -4.69 8.61
CA LEU A 93 -5.50 -6.10 8.85
C LEU A 93 -4.52 -7.01 8.10
N SER A 94 -4.25 -6.70 6.82
CA SER A 94 -3.26 -7.42 6.01
C SER A 94 -1.88 -7.46 6.67
N ARG A 95 -1.39 -6.32 7.17
CA ARG A 95 -0.10 -6.25 7.89
C ARG A 95 -0.12 -7.06 9.18
N ARG A 96 -1.18 -6.91 9.99
CA ARG A 96 -1.30 -7.56 11.29
C ARG A 96 -1.35 -9.08 11.17
N GLU A 97 -2.09 -9.60 10.20
CA GLU A 97 -2.33 -11.05 10.04
C GLU A 97 -1.36 -11.73 9.06
N GLY A 98 -0.46 -10.97 8.42
CA GLY A 98 0.50 -11.50 7.44
C GLY A 98 -0.16 -12.07 6.18
N VAL A 99 -1.33 -11.55 5.81
CA VAL A 99 -2.10 -11.99 4.64
C VAL A 99 -2.03 -10.95 3.52
N SER A 100 -2.20 -11.37 2.27
CA SER A 100 -2.19 -10.45 1.13
C SER A 100 -3.36 -9.47 1.22
N PRO A 101 -3.17 -8.17 0.93
CA PRO A 101 -4.27 -7.21 0.83
C PRO A 101 -5.36 -7.68 -0.14
N THR A 102 -4.98 -8.36 -1.23
CA THR A 102 -5.93 -8.91 -2.21
C THR A 102 -6.86 -9.94 -1.59
N GLU A 103 -6.39 -10.78 -0.67
CA GLU A 103 -7.24 -11.76 0.01
C GLU A 103 -8.22 -11.08 0.96
N VAL A 104 -7.80 -10.01 1.63
CA VAL A 104 -8.69 -9.20 2.48
C VAL A 104 -9.78 -8.53 1.65
N PHE A 105 -9.43 -7.89 0.53
CA PHE A 105 -10.44 -7.28 -0.35
C PHE A 105 -11.38 -8.30 -0.99
N ARG A 106 -10.88 -9.49 -1.36
CA ARG A 106 -11.75 -10.59 -1.82
C ARG A 106 -12.69 -11.08 -0.73
N ALA A 107 -12.25 -11.09 0.53
CA ALA A 107 -13.11 -11.46 1.66
C ALA A 107 -14.25 -10.46 1.85
N ILE A 108 -13.94 -9.16 1.77
CA ILE A 108 -14.93 -8.08 1.84
C ILE A 108 -15.92 -8.18 0.68
N ASP A 109 -15.40 -8.35 -0.55
CA ASP A 109 -16.24 -8.49 -1.75
C ASP A 109 -17.15 -9.71 -1.67
N ALA A 110 -16.64 -10.85 -1.19
CA ALA A 110 -17.45 -12.05 -0.99
C ALA A 110 -18.59 -11.83 0.01
N GLU A 111 -18.31 -11.17 1.15
CA GLU A 111 -19.35 -10.85 2.13
C GLU A 111 -20.43 -9.95 1.53
N LEU A 112 -20.05 -8.92 0.78
CA LEU A 112 -20.99 -8.01 0.11
C LEU A 112 -21.89 -8.72 -0.90
N HIS A 113 -21.36 -9.73 -1.60
CA HIS A 113 -22.16 -10.57 -2.50
C HIS A 113 -23.13 -11.48 -1.74
N THR A 114 -22.74 -11.99 -0.56
CA THR A 114 -23.64 -12.83 0.26
C THR A 114 -24.71 -12.03 0.99
N GLN A 115 -24.39 -10.80 1.42
CA GLN A 115 -25.27 -9.91 2.16
C GLN A 115 -25.23 -8.51 1.53
N PRO A 116 -26.04 -8.28 0.48
CA PRO A 116 -26.04 -6.99 -0.21
C PRO A 116 -26.47 -5.85 0.71
N VAL A 117 -25.68 -4.77 0.73
CA VAL A 117 -25.99 -3.54 1.50
C VAL A 117 -27.11 -2.76 0.80
N VAL A 118 -28.03 -2.17 1.58
CA VAL A 118 -29.13 -1.33 1.09
C VAL A 118 -29.05 0.07 1.71
N PRO A 119 -28.97 1.15 0.89
CA PRO A 119 -28.93 1.14 -0.57
C PRO A 119 -27.62 0.52 -1.11
N PRO A 120 -27.64 -0.06 -2.33
CA PRO A 120 -26.47 -0.66 -2.94
C PRO A 120 -25.30 0.32 -3.02
N ARG A 121 -24.09 -0.18 -2.75
CA ARG A 121 -22.87 0.60 -2.91
C ARG A 121 -22.69 0.99 -4.38
N LYS A 122 -22.21 2.20 -4.64
CA LYS A 122 -21.84 2.65 -5.99
C LYS A 122 -20.64 1.83 -6.47
N ALA A 123 -20.80 1.10 -7.57
CA ALA A 123 -19.78 0.18 -8.09
C ALA A 123 -18.56 0.86 -8.75
N GLY A 124 -18.48 2.19 -8.76
CA GLY A 124 -17.45 2.94 -9.47
C GLY A 124 -16.97 4.17 -8.70
N ALA A 125 -15.71 4.52 -8.92
CA ALA A 125 -15.13 5.75 -8.40
C ALA A 125 -15.90 6.96 -8.91
N SER A 126 -16.10 7.95 -8.04
CA SER A 126 -16.71 9.19 -8.48
C SER A 126 -15.78 9.95 -9.44
N PRO A 127 -16.31 10.62 -10.49
CA PRO A 127 -15.48 11.27 -11.50
C PRO A 127 -14.52 12.29 -10.90
N SER A 128 -13.26 12.29 -11.33
CA SER A 128 -12.18 13.17 -10.87
C SER A 128 -12.22 14.58 -11.49
N LYS A 129 -13.40 15.10 -11.85
CA LYS A 129 -13.50 16.42 -12.50
C LYS A 129 -13.14 17.53 -11.48
N PRO A 130 -12.37 18.56 -11.87
CA PRO A 130 -12.14 19.73 -11.02
C PRO A 130 -13.50 20.36 -10.69
N ARG A 131 -13.77 20.53 -9.39
CA ARG A 131 -15.03 21.11 -8.94
C ARG A 131 -14.98 22.62 -9.17
N PRO A 132 -16.05 23.26 -9.66
CA PRO A 132 -16.25 24.66 -9.32
C PRO A 132 -16.29 24.70 -7.79
N PHE A 133 -15.33 25.37 -7.16
CA PHE A 133 -15.49 25.78 -5.77
C PHE A 133 -16.81 26.55 -5.73
N TYR A 134 -17.78 26.11 -4.94
CA TYR A 134 -19.04 26.85 -4.82
C TYR A 134 -18.72 28.21 -4.18
N ASP A 135 -19.26 29.28 -4.78
CA ASP A 135 -19.31 30.64 -4.20
C ASP A 135 -20.07 30.66 -2.85
#